data_AF-A0A182EIZ0-F1
#
_entry.id   AF-A0A182EIZ0-F1
#
_cell.length_a   1.000
_cell.length_b   1.000
_cell.length_c   1.000
_cell.angle_alpha   90.00
_cell.angle_beta   90.00
_cell.angle_gamma   90.00
#
_symmetry.space_group_name_H-M   'P 1'
#
loop_
_entity.id
_entity.type
_entity.pdbx_description
1 polymer ?
#
loop_
_entity_poly.entity_id
_entity_poly.type
_entity_poly.pdbx_seq_one_letter_code
_entity_poly.pdbx_strand_id
1 'polypeptide(L)'
;VRKYSSLLFPPIFDHFLYDYINAFRPKYVQASISLEEPQTSESVDSDDVIAKLSFDMQSILEKLLEKAEINGKPFDQTPAILLIIALITSNMRTLKSLTAKFEVMKLLHRCVPLVDLSVVADRILPYLVEMISDNMVQVRCEAIYSVTSLLTSFKEIPKYETRLFIDYLFPRLSTCLNQSTIFQKIFSLDKNPVVRITLAQNLGDLAEASFRFIHEGQKNLTEDLLGGSIITEMDDSERGERLARQEIKALQQTVIDIFVNLCDSDNNVKHSVVTSQSLVKLCHFFDRRKGRNYFHLFSGVGIQLTENDVQ
;
A
#
# COMPACT_ATOMS: atom_id res chain seq x y z
N VAL A 1 -30.71 -8.35 17.21
CA VAL A 1 -29.24 -8.24 17.10
C VAL A 1 -28.54 -8.69 18.39
N ARG A 2 -28.82 -8.12 19.58
CA ARG A 2 -28.16 -8.49 20.85
C ARG A 2 -28.18 -9.99 21.23
N LYS A 3 -29.23 -10.75 20.87
CA LYS A 3 -29.37 -12.18 21.21
C LYS A 3 -28.32 -13.10 20.54
N TYR A 4 -27.70 -12.67 19.44
CA TYR A 4 -26.70 -13.45 18.70
C TYR A 4 -25.31 -12.77 18.68
N SER A 5 -25.16 -11.66 19.41
CA SER A 5 -23.95 -10.83 19.33
C SER A 5 -22.71 -11.56 19.84
N SER A 6 -22.84 -12.27 20.96
CA SER A 6 -21.77 -13.07 21.57
C SER A 6 -21.31 -14.28 20.74
N LEU A 7 -22.05 -14.64 19.69
CA LEU A 7 -21.71 -15.72 18.76
C LEU A 7 -21.11 -15.20 17.44
N LEU A 8 -21.32 -13.92 17.11
CA LEU A 8 -20.97 -13.34 15.82
C LEU A 8 -19.87 -12.28 15.91
N PHE A 9 -19.70 -11.64 17.06
CA PHE A 9 -18.76 -10.54 17.26
C PHE A 9 -17.86 -10.77 18.48
N PRO A 10 -16.61 -10.28 18.44
CA PRO A 10 -15.75 -10.16 19.60
C PRO A 10 -16.43 -9.43 20.77
N PRO A 11 -16.15 -9.77 22.04
CA PRO A 11 -16.78 -9.14 23.20
C PRO A 11 -16.59 -7.62 23.25
N ILE A 12 -15.43 -7.13 22.80
CA ILE A 12 -15.14 -5.69 22.67
C ILE A 12 -16.16 -4.94 21.80
N PHE A 13 -16.83 -5.64 20.87
CA PHE A 13 -17.85 -5.04 20.04
C PHE A 13 -19.01 -4.50 20.88
N ASP A 14 -19.61 -5.34 21.73
CA ASP A 14 -20.77 -4.94 22.52
C ASP A 14 -20.41 -3.97 23.65
N HIS A 15 -19.20 -4.09 24.22
CA HIS A 15 -18.80 -3.30 25.39
C HIS A 15 -18.19 -1.94 25.05
N PHE A 16 -17.72 -1.76 23.82
CA PHE A 16 -16.99 -0.55 23.45
C PHE A 16 -17.19 -0.14 22.00
N LEU A 17 -16.87 -1.00 21.02
CA LEU A 17 -16.82 -0.56 19.62
C LEU A 17 -18.19 -0.18 19.06
N TYR A 18 -19.26 -0.84 19.50
CA TYR A 18 -20.61 -0.52 19.04
C TYR A 18 -20.97 0.92 19.39
N ASP A 19 -20.84 1.29 20.67
CA ASP A 19 -21.15 2.66 21.12
C ASP A 19 -20.18 3.68 20.52
N TYR A 20 -18.89 3.32 20.41
CA TYR A 20 -17.88 4.16 19.79
C TYR A 20 -18.19 4.48 18.32
N ILE A 21 -18.46 3.45 17.51
CA ILE A 21 -18.78 3.61 16.08
C ILE A 21 -20.15 4.30 15.92
N ASN A 22 -21.12 3.97 16.77
CA ASN A 22 -22.46 4.57 16.71
C ASN A 22 -22.44 6.07 17.08
N ALA A 23 -21.42 6.56 17.79
CA ALA A 23 -21.24 7.98 18.04
C ALA A 23 -21.00 8.81 16.76
N PHE A 24 -20.45 8.19 15.71
CA PHE A 24 -20.20 8.84 14.41
C PHE A 24 -21.36 8.69 13.41
N ARG A 25 -22.42 7.95 13.78
CA ARG A 25 -23.57 7.76 12.88
C ARG A 25 -24.29 9.10 12.66
N PRO A 26 -24.69 9.43 11.41
CA PRO A 26 -25.55 10.58 11.15
C PRO A 26 -26.82 10.51 11.99
N LYS A 27 -27.09 11.58 12.75
CA LYS A 27 -28.33 11.67 13.54
C LYS A 27 -29.39 12.31 12.64
N TYR A 28 -30.46 11.56 12.40
CA TYR A 28 -31.63 12.12 11.72
C TYR A 28 -32.40 12.96 12.72
N VAL A 29 -32.46 14.27 12.50
CA VAL A 29 -33.33 15.15 13.26
C VAL A 29 -34.75 14.93 12.72
N GLN A 30 -35.60 14.26 13.49
CA GLN A 30 -37.04 14.30 13.22
C GLN A 30 -37.53 15.71 13.55
N ALA A 31 -37.68 16.55 12.53
CA ALA A 31 -38.51 17.74 12.65
C ALA A 31 -39.93 17.26 13.01
N SER A 32 -40.37 17.58 14.22
CA SER A 32 -41.74 17.30 14.64
C SER A 32 -42.67 18.16 13.79
N ILE A 33 -43.46 17.49 12.94
CA ILE A 33 -44.66 18.00 12.27
C ILE A 33 -44.39 18.99 11.11
N SER A 34 -44.14 18.46 9.90
CA SER A 34 -44.77 18.88 8.62
C SER A 34 -44.12 18.13 7.44
N LEU A 35 -44.93 17.73 6.45
CA LEU A 35 -44.62 16.70 5.45
C LEU A 35 -43.75 17.14 4.25
N GLU A 36 -43.06 18.29 4.27
CA GLU A 36 -42.37 18.80 3.06
C GLU A 36 -40.95 19.37 3.24
N GLU A 37 -40.32 19.31 4.42
CA GLU A 37 -38.94 19.84 4.58
C GLU A 37 -37.84 18.78 4.41
N PRO A 38 -36.72 19.12 3.71
CA PRO A 38 -35.61 18.20 3.52
C PRO A 38 -34.98 17.87 4.88
N GLN A 39 -34.95 16.58 5.21
CA GLN A 39 -34.33 16.05 6.42
C GLN A 39 -32.85 16.51 6.47
N THR A 40 -32.51 17.45 7.35
CA THR A 40 -31.13 17.84 7.60
C THR A 40 -30.48 16.79 8.50
N SER A 41 -29.64 15.94 7.92
CA SER A 41 -28.77 15.06 8.70
C SER A 41 -27.61 15.87 9.27
N GLU A 42 -27.53 16.01 10.59
CA GLU A 42 -26.29 16.42 11.26
C GLU A 42 -25.35 15.21 11.26
N SER A 43 -24.48 15.13 10.25
CA SER A 43 -23.37 14.17 10.20
C SER A 43 -22.10 14.84 10.71
N VAL A 44 -21.35 14.15 11.58
CA VAL A 44 -19.99 14.56 11.97
C VAL A 44 -19.13 14.66 10.70
N ASP A 45 -18.36 15.74 10.56
CA ASP A 45 -17.46 15.89 9.41
C ASP A 45 -16.35 14.82 9.45
N SER A 46 -15.98 14.28 8.29
CA SER A 46 -14.99 13.20 8.22
C SER A 46 -13.64 13.59 8.81
N ASP A 47 -13.23 14.86 8.71
CA ASP A 47 -12.00 15.32 9.34
C ASP A 47 -12.08 15.21 10.87
N ASP A 48 -13.23 15.54 11.47
CA ASP A 48 -13.46 15.43 12.92
C ASP A 48 -13.50 13.97 13.37
N VAL A 49 -14.11 13.07 12.58
CA VAL A 49 -14.09 11.62 12.84
C VAL A 49 -12.65 11.12 12.90
N ILE A 50 -11.82 11.47 11.92
CA ILE A 50 -10.41 11.04 11.87
C ILE A 50 -9.59 11.66 13.01
N ALA A 51 -9.82 12.93 13.34
CA ALA A 51 -9.15 13.58 14.46
C ALA A 51 -9.48 12.90 15.80
N LYS A 52 -10.77 12.60 16.03
CA LYS A 52 -11.22 11.88 17.22
C LYS A 52 -10.64 10.47 17.28
N LEU A 53 -10.67 9.75 16.16
CA LEU A 53 -10.09 8.41 16.07
C LEU A 53 -8.58 8.41 16.32
N SER A 54 -7.84 9.38 15.78
CA SER A 54 -6.40 9.52 16.03
C SER A 54 -6.08 9.72 17.51
N PHE A 55 -6.88 10.55 18.19
CA PHE A 55 -6.77 10.78 19.63
C PHE A 55 -7.06 9.52 20.46
N ASP A 56 -8.12 8.77 20.12
CA ASP A 56 -8.54 7.58 20.86
C ASP A 56 -7.76 6.31 20.47
N MET A 57 -7.01 6.31 19.36
CA MET A 57 -6.41 5.12 18.76
C MET A 57 -5.60 4.29 19.75
N GLN A 58 -4.78 4.93 20.59
CA GLN A 58 -3.97 4.22 21.58
C GLN A 58 -4.84 3.43 22.58
N SER A 59 -5.93 4.04 23.06
CA SER A 59 -6.87 3.38 23.97
C SER A 59 -7.65 2.25 23.27
N ILE A 60 -7.98 2.43 21.99
CA ILE A 60 -8.62 1.38 21.18
C ILE A 60 -7.68 0.18 21.05
N LEU A 61 -6.40 0.41 20.75
CA LEU A 61 -5.40 -0.65 20.60
C LEU A 61 -5.16 -1.39 21.91
N GLU A 62 -5.05 -0.68 23.03
CA GLU A 62 -4.92 -1.30 24.36
C GLU A 62 -6.09 -2.25 24.64
N LYS A 63 -7.32 -1.80 24.39
CA LYS A 63 -8.53 -2.63 24.56
C LYS A 63 -8.58 -3.84 23.63
N LEU A 64 -8.10 -3.71 22.39
CA LEU A 64 -8.05 -4.82 21.44
C LEU A 64 -7.03 -5.90 21.83
N LEU A 65 -5.95 -5.50 22.50
CA LEU A 65 -4.89 -6.40 22.95
C LEU A 65 -5.12 -6.94 24.37
N GLU A 66 -6.17 -6.47 25.07
CA GLU A 66 -6.58 -7.02 26.36
C GLU A 66 -6.97 -8.50 26.23
N LYS A 67 -6.54 -9.30 27.20
CA LYS A 67 -6.90 -10.73 27.25
C LYS A 67 -8.38 -10.86 27.55
N ALA A 68 -9.15 -11.19 26.52
CA ALA A 68 -10.56 -11.48 26.68
C ALA A 68 -10.79 -12.98 26.86
N GLU A 69 -11.81 -13.33 27.63
CA GLU A 69 -12.23 -14.71 27.81
C GLU A 69 -13.71 -14.85 27.48
N ILE A 70 -14.06 -15.91 26.73
CA ILE A 70 -15.44 -16.32 26.51
C ILE A 70 -15.57 -17.75 27.02
N ASN A 71 -16.46 -17.98 27.98
CA ASN A 71 -16.68 -19.29 28.60
C ASN A 71 -15.38 -19.94 29.15
N GLY A 72 -14.47 -19.12 29.71
CA GLY A 72 -13.20 -19.57 30.29
C GLY A 72 -12.11 -19.94 29.28
N LYS A 73 -12.28 -19.60 27.98
CA LYS A 73 -11.24 -19.75 26.95
C LYS A 73 -10.75 -18.39 26.49
N PRO A 74 -9.43 -18.23 26.25
CA PRO A 74 -8.90 -17.00 25.67
C PRO A 74 -9.53 -16.76 24.29
N PHE A 75 -9.97 -15.53 24.06
CA PHE A 75 -10.59 -15.10 22.82
C PHE A 75 -9.77 -13.96 22.22
N ASP A 76 -9.32 -14.14 20.98
CA ASP A 76 -8.59 -13.11 20.26
C ASP A 76 -9.55 -12.04 19.74
N GLN A 77 -9.39 -10.81 20.26
CA GLN A 77 -10.19 -9.66 19.86
C GLN A 77 -9.58 -8.86 18.72
N THR A 78 -8.32 -9.14 18.36
CA THR A 78 -7.58 -8.44 17.31
C THR A 78 -8.36 -8.31 16.00
N PRO A 79 -9.14 -9.32 15.52
CA PRO A 79 -9.93 -9.19 14.31
C PRO A 79 -10.95 -8.03 14.31
N ALA A 80 -11.32 -7.50 15.47
CA ALA A 80 -12.21 -6.34 15.56
C ALA A 80 -11.57 -5.04 15.01
N ILE A 81 -10.25 -4.99 14.83
CA ILE A 81 -9.56 -3.89 14.15
C ILE A 81 -10.09 -3.65 12.72
N LEU A 82 -10.65 -4.68 12.07
CA LEU A 82 -11.27 -4.57 10.75
C LEU A 82 -12.41 -3.55 10.73
N LEU A 83 -13.13 -3.39 11.84
CA LEU A 83 -14.19 -2.39 11.97
C LEU A 83 -13.62 -0.97 12.02
N ILE A 84 -12.46 -0.80 12.66
CA ILE A 84 -11.73 0.47 12.69
C ILE A 84 -11.18 0.80 11.30
N ILE A 85 -10.58 -0.18 10.60
CA ILE A 85 -10.13 -0.01 9.20
C ILE A 85 -11.30 0.39 8.30
N ALA A 86 -12.47 -0.26 8.45
CA ALA A 86 -13.66 0.10 7.70
C ALA A 86 -14.14 1.53 8.00
N LEU A 87 -14.11 1.95 9.27
CA LEU A 87 -14.46 3.32 9.67
C LEU A 87 -13.49 4.34 9.05
N ILE A 88 -12.17 4.09 9.15
CA ILE A 88 -11.12 4.93 8.56
C ILE A 88 -11.35 5.09 7.06
N THR A 89 -11.41 3.96 6.35
CA THR A 89 -11.50 3.93 4.88
C THR A 89 -12.82 4.51 4.35
N SER A 90 -13.91 4.41 5.10
CA SER A 90 -15.19 5.04 4.75
C SER A 90 -15.14 6.57 4.76
N ASN A 91 -14.25 7.17 5.55
CA ASN A 91 -14.09 8.61 5.69
C ASN A 91 -13.02 9.20 4.77
N MET A 92 -12.10 8.39 4.23
CA MET A 92 -10.95 8.88 3.44
C MET A 92 -11.36 9.71 2.21
N ARG A 93 -12.42 9.30 1.50
CA ARG A 93 -12.86 9.97 0.26
C ARG A 93 -13.39 11.39 0.47
N THR A 94 -13.82 11.72 1.68
CA THR A 94 -14.47 12.99 2.03
C THR A 94 -13.56 13.92 2.84
N LEU A 95 -12.31 13.54 3.08
CA LEU A 95 -11.35 14.35 3.84
C LEU A 95 -10.97 15.62 3.08
N LYS A 96 -10.95 16.74 3.82
CA LYS A 96 -10.73 18.08 3.26
C LYS A 96 -9.37 18.63 3.65
N SER A 97 -9.01 18.55 4.93
CA SER A 97 -7.79 19.15 5.46
C SER A 97 -6.56 18.29 5.19
N LEU A 98 -5.43 18.98 5.00
CA LEU A 98 -4.11 18.35 4.91
C LEU A 98 -3.82 17.50 6.16
N THR A 99 -4.14 18.03 7.34
CA THR A 99 -3.91 17.36 8.63
C THR A 99 -4.68 16.04 8.71
N ALA A 100 -5.99 16.04 8.40
CA ALA A 100 -6.77 14.82 8.46
C ALA A 100 -6.28 13.76 7.45
N LYS A 101 -5.85 14.18 6.26
CA LYS A 101 -5.25 13.29 5.25
C LYS A 101 -3.92 12.67 5.71
N PHE A 102 -3.10 13.41 6.45
CA PHE A 102 -1.87 12.86 7.04
C PHE A 102 -2.20 11.88 8.17
N GLU A 103 -3.12 12.27 9.05
CA GLU A 103 -3.53 11.45 10.20
C GLU A 103 -4.19 10.14 9.75
N VAL A 104 -5.00 10.16 8.68
CA VAL A 104 -5.64 8.94 8.19
C VAL A 104 -4.62 7.92 7.66
N MET A 105 -3.58 8.38 6.97
CA MET A 105 -2.50 7.50 6.50
C MET A 105 -1.72 6.91 7.68
N LYS A 106 -1.41 7.71 8.71
CA LYS A 106 -0.77 7.23 9.94
C LYS A 106 -1.62 6.22 10.70
N LEU A 107 -2.93 6.45 10.79
CA LEU A 107 -3.87 5.53 11.43
C LEU A 107 -3.89 4.17 10.73
N LEU A 108 -3.93 4.16 9.39
CA LEU A 108 -3.84 2.91 8.62
C LEU A 108 -2.54 2.15 8.92
N HIS A 109 -1.40 2.85 8.99
CA HIS A 109 -0.12 2.22 9.38
C HIS A 109 -0.15 1.61 10.77
N ARG A 110 -0.82 2.23 11.74
CA ARG A 110 -0.99 1.65 13.09
C ARG A 110 -1.81 0.36 13.10
N CYS A 111 -2.68 0.15 12.11
CA CYS A 111 -3.46 -1.07 11.99
C CYS A 111 -2.66 -2.24 11.37
N VAL A 112 -1.61 -1.96 10.60
CA VAL A 112 -0.86 -2.97 9.84
C VAL A 112 -0.32 -4.12 10.71
N PRO A 113 0.28 -3.90 11.89
CA PRO A 113 0.80 -4.98 12.72
C PRO A 113 -0.26 -5.92 13.31
N LEU A 114 -1.54 -5.57 13.19
CA LEU A 114 -2.67 -6.28 13.81
C LEU A 114 -3.46 -7.10 12.80
N VAL A 115 -3.06 -7.11 11.53
CA VAL A 115 -3.79 -7.79 10.46
C VAL A 115 -2.82 -8.55 9.56
N ASP A 116 -3.34 -9.58 8.91
CA ASP A 116 -2.60 -10.33 7.92
C ASP A 116 -2.33 -9.50 6.65
N LEU A 117 -1.28 -9.85 5.92
CA LEU A 117 -0.91 -9.16 4.68
C LEU A 117 -2.04 -9.19 3.63
N SER A 118 -2.85 -10.24 3.53
CA SER A 118 -4.05 -10.24 2.68
C SER A 118 -4.97 -9.06 2.96
N VAL A 119 -5.25 -8.82 4.25
CA VAL A 119 -6.09 -7.71 4.68
C VAL A 119 -5.43 -6.38 4.34
N VAL A 120 -4.11 -6.26 4.54
CA VAL A 120 -3.38 -5.05 4.18
C VAL A 120 -3.48 -4.79 2.67
N ALA A 121 -3.25 -5.80 1.84
CA ALA A 121 -3.29 -5.71 0.39
C ALA A 121 -4.70 -5.35 -0.13
N ASP A 122 -5.75 -5.94 0.45
CA ASP A 122 -7.13 -5.76 -0.01
C ASP A 122 -7.83 -4.53 0.58
N ARG A 123 -7.50 -4.14 1.81
CA ARG A 123 -8.28 -3.17 2.61
C ARG A 123 -7.53 -1.90 2.97
N ILE A 124 -6.20 -1.89 2.93
CA ILE A 124 -5.39 -0.73 3.34
C ILE A 124 -4.67 -0.12 2.14
N LEU A 125 -3.88 -0.94 1.44
CA LEU A 125 -3.05 -0.52 0.31
C LEU A 125 -3.84 0.22 -0.79
N PRO A 126 -5.06 -0.18 -1.19
CA PRO A 126 -5.77 0.51 -2.25
C PRO A 126 -6.08 1.97 -1.91
N TYR A 127 -6.39 2.24 -0.64
CA TYR A 127 -6.69 3.58 -0.16
C TYR A 127 -5.43 4.44 -0.06
N LEU A 128 -4.29 3.89 0.38
CA LEU A 128 -3.02 4.61 0.36
C LEU A 128 -2.58 4.95 -1.07
N VAL A 129 -2.77 4.01 -2.00
CA VAL A 129 -2.47 4.19 -3.43
C VAL A 129 -3.38 5.27 -4.06
N GLU A 130 -4.65 5.38 -3.64
CA GLU A 130 -5.56 6.46 -4.07
C GLU A 130 -5.05 7.85 -3.65
N MET A 131 -4.45 7.97 -2.45
CA MET A 131 -3.90 9.24 -1.94
C MET A 131 -2.73 9.78 -2.77
N ILE A 132 -2.07 8.94 -3.57
CA ILE A 132 -1.03 9.39 -4.51
C ILE A 132 -1.64 10.29 -5.61
N SER A 133 -2.95 10.23 -5.86
CA SER A 133 -3.65 11.07 -6.83
C SER A 133 -4.29 12.33 -6.21
N ASP A 134 -3.98 12.65 -4.95
CA ASP A 134 -4.60 13.78 -4.25
C ASP A 134 -4.25 15.14 -4.89
N ASN A 135 -5.15 16.12 -4.75
CA ASN A 135 -4.94 17.47 -5.26
C ASN A 135 -3.76 18.18 -4.56
N MET A 136 -3.52 17.88 -3.29
CA MET A 136 -2.46 18.49 -2.49
C MET A 136 -1.12 17.78 -2.72
N VAL A 137 -0.09 18.55 -3.11
CA VAL A 137 1.26 18.04 -3.38
C VAL A 137 1.84 17.29 -2.17
N GLN A 138 1.66 17.85 -0.98
CA GLN A 138 2.14 17.26 0.28
C GLN A 138 1.51 15.88 0.56
N VAL A 139 0.22 15.72 0.24
CA VAL A 139 -0.49 14.44 0.42
C VAL A 139 0.05 13.41 -0.55
N ARG A 140 0.30 13.78 -1.81
CA ARG A 140 0.89 12.86 -2.79
C ARG A 140 2.28 12.39 -2.38
N CYS A 141 3.13 13.30 -1.90
CA CYS A 141 4.45 12.96 -1.37
C CYS A 141 4.36 11.98 -0.19
N GLU A 142 3.54 12.30 0.81
CA GLU A 142 3.34 11.44 1.98
C GLU A 142 2.77 10.08 1.60
N ALA A 143 1.85 10.01 0.64
CA ALA A 143 1.29 8.75 0.14
C ALA A 143 2.37 7.87 -0.51
N ILE A 144 3.31 8.44 -1.28
CA ILE A 144 4.44 7.69 -1.87
C ILE A 144 5.32 7.09 -0.78
N TYR A 145 5.70 7.88 0.24
CA TYR A 145 6.47 7.36 1.38
C TYR A 145 5.69 6.29 2.14
N SER A 146 4.41 6.53 2.41
CA SER A 146 3.50 5.65 3.13
C SER A 146 3.37 4.29 2.43
N VAL A 147 3.14 4.26 1.12
CA VAL A 147 3.07 3.03 0.32
C VAL A 147 4.42 2.32 0.28
N THR A 148 5.52 3.06 0.09
CA THR A 148 6.87 2.47 0.07
C THR A 148 7.23 1.84 1.42
N SER A 149 6.98 2.55 2.51
CA SER A 149 7.19 2.05 3.87
C SER A 149 6.31 0.84 4.16
N LEU A 150 5.07 0.82 3.68
CA LEU A 150 4.17 -0.32 3.87
C LEU A 150 4.73 -1.57 3.18
N LEU A 151 5.07 -1.45 1.89
CA LEU A 151 5.55 -2.56 1.07
C LEU A 151 6.90 -3.12 1.54
N THR A 152 7.78 -2.24 2.03
CA THR A 152 9.08 -2.66 2.58
C THR A 152 8.96 -3.32 3.95
N SER A 153 7.93 -2.99 4.75
CA SER A 153 7.71 -3.54 6.09
C SER A 153 7.34 -5.03 6.13
N PHE A 154 6.81 -5.56 5.03
CA PHE A 154 6.38 -6.95 4.98
C PHE A 154 7.57 -7.88 5.08
N LYS A 155 7.59 -8.77 6.08
CA LYS A 155 8.67 -9.74 6.29
C LYS A 155 8.43 -11.01 5.48
N GLU A 156 7.21 -11.49 5.49
CA GLU A 156 6.73 -12.68 4.78
C GLU A 156 5.68 -12.26 3.76
N ILE A 157 5.76 -12.81 2.54
CA ILE A 157 4.84 -12.49 1.44
C ILE A 157 3.97 -13.73 1.22
N PRO A 158 2.65 -13.68 1.47
CA PRO A 158 1.74 -14.78 1.21
C PRO A 158 1.78 -15.22 -0.25
N LYS A 159 1.60 -16.52 -0.49
CA LYS A 159 1.68 -17.13 -1.84
C LYS A 159 0.83 -16.38 -2.88
N TYR A 160 -0.37 -15.94 -2.48
CA TYR A 160 -1.33 -15.26 -3.35
C TYR A 160 -1.03 -13.76 -3.58
N GLU A 161 -0.16 -13.13 -2.77
CA GLU A 161 0.22 -11.70 -2.91
C GLU A 161 1.51 -11.48 -3.71
N THR A 162 2.19 -12.55 -4.13
CA THR A 162 3.50 -12.48 -4.79
C THR A 162 3.51 -11.67 -6.09
N ARG A 163 2.34 -11.53 -6.73
CA ARG A 163 2.14 -10.78 -7.97
C ARG A 163 1.62 -9.36 -7.77
N LEU A 164 1.44 -8.90 -6.52
CA LEU A 164 0.89 -7.59 -6.18
C LEU A 164 1.55 -6.44 -6.96
N PHE A 165 2.87 -6.51 -7.16
CA PHE A 165 3.59 -5.51 -7.93
C PHE A 165 3.22 -5.51 -9.41
N ILE A 166 3.16 -6.66 -10.06
CA ILE A 166 2.91 -6.77 -11.50
C ILE A 166 1.43 -6.56 -11.83
N ASP A 167 0.53 -7.11 -11.03
CA ASP A 167 -0.90 -7.15 -11.37
C ASP A 167 -1.64 -5.90 -10.87
N TYR A 168 -1.13 -5.23 -9.84
CA TYR A 168 -1.79 -4.07 -9.23
C TYR A 168 -0.90 -2.83 -9.16
N LEU A 169 0.20 -2.85 -8.39
CA LEU A 169 0.95 -1.63 -8.10
C LEU A 169 1.54 -1.04 -9.36
N PHE A 170 2.36 -1.76 -10.11
CA PHE A 170 3.01 -1.22 -11.30
C PHE A 170 2.01 -0.79 -12.35
N PRO A 171 0.96 -1.53 -12.71
CA PRO A 171 -0.06 -1.02 -13.64
C PRO A 171 -0.72 0.26 -13.16
N ARG A 172 -1.06 0.33 -11.86
CA ARG A 172 -1.59 1.56 -11.25
C ARG A 172 -0.55 2.67 -11.33
N LEU A 173 0.71 2.38 -11.07
CA LEU A 173 1.78 3.36 -11.12
C LEU A 173 2.06 3.76 -12.58
N SER A 174 2.15 2.85 -13.54
CA SER A 174 2.82 3.00 -14.85
C SER A 174 1.91 3.29 -16.03
N THR A 175 0.58 3.34 -15.90
CA THR A 175 -0.30 3.44 -17.08
C THR A 175 0.10 4.61 -17.99
N CYS A 176 0.68 4.25 -19.12
CA CYS A 176 1.27 5.08 -20.16
C CYS A 176 0.68 4.63 -21.51
N LEU A 177 0.60 5.58 -22.45
CA LEU A 177 0.19 5.46 -23.85
C LEU A 177 -1.34 5.47 -24.12
N ASN A 178 -1.82 6.68 -24.43
CA ASN A 178 -3.04 7.00 -25.17
C ASN A 178 -4.39 6.66 -24.52
N GLN A 179 -5.10 7.75 -24.20
CA GLN A 179 -6.53 7.86 -23.92
C GLN A 179 -7.04 7.35 -22.57
N SER A 180 -7.35 8.34 -21.72
CA SER A 180 -8.38 8.31 -20.67
C SER A 180 -8.25 7.22 -19.62
N THR A 181 -7.73 7.56 -18.43
CA THR A 181 -8.53 7.82 -17.20
C THR A 181 -7.57 7.91 -15.99
N ILE A 182 -7.72 8.97 -15.19
CA ILE A 182 -7.32 9.32 -13.81
C ILE A 182 -6.00 8.79 -13.18
N PHE A 183 -5.53 7.56 -13.44
CA PHE A 183 -4.26 7.03 -12.89
C PHE A 183 -3.03 7.30 -13.78
N GLN A 184 -3.24 7.81 -15.00
CA GLN A 184 -2.20 8.15 -15.99
C GLN A 184 -1.26 9.31 -15.58
N LYS A 185 -1.56 10.05 -14.50
CA LYS A 185 -0.91 11.32 -14.16
C LYS A 185 0.31 11.23 -13.24
N ILE A 186 0.50 10.12 -12.53
CA ILE A 186 1.59 10.01 -11.55
C ILE A 186 2.91 9.62 -12.24
N PHE A 187 2.90 8.69 -13.21
CA PHE A 187 4.14 8.23 -13.86
C PHE A 187 4.37 8.65 -15.31
N SER A 188 3.45 9.39 -15.95
CA SER A 188 3.87 10.31 -17.03
C SER A 188 4.55 11.58 -16.47
N LEU A 189 5.13 11.45 -15.26
CA LEU A 189 5.77 12.43 -14.39
C LEU A 189 4.80 13.50 -13.87
N ASP A 190 4.48 13.43 -12.57
CA ASP A 190 3.74 14.47 -11.85
C ASP A 190 4.29 15.85 -12.23
N LYS A 191 3.40 16.82 -12.51
CA LYS A 191 3.81 18.16 -12.94
C LYS A 191 4.68 18.86 -11.88
N ASN A 192 4.50 18.52 -10.61
CA ASN A 192 5.23 19.10 -9.52
C ASN A 192 6.58 18.37 -9.29
N PRO A 193 7.72 19.08 -9.38
CA PRO A 193 9.04 18.48 -9.21
C PRO A 193 9.26 17.86 -7.83
N VAL A 194 8.58 18.36 -6.78
CA VAL A 194 8.72 17.82 -5.42
C VAL A 194 8.19 16.39 -5.34
N VAL A 195 7.08 16.08 -6.01
CA VAL A 195 6.53 14.71 -6.06
C VAL A 195 7.50 13.78 -6.81
N ARG A 196 8.10 14.26 -7.89
CA ARG A 196 9.11 13.51 -8.65
C ARG A 196 10.37 13.23 -7.83
N ILE A 197 10.84 14.20 -7.06
CA ILE A 197 11.93 14.05 -6.10
C ILE A 197 11.57 12.98 -5.06
N THR A 198 10.38 13.06 -4.46
CA THR A 198 9.92 12.04 -3.50
C THR A 198 9.91 10.64 -4.10
N LEU A 199 9.38 10.47 -5.32
CA LEU A 199 9.40 9.18 -6.01
C LEU A 199 10.84 8.69 -6.26
N ALA A 200 11.72 9.58 -6.73
CA ALA A 200 13.13 9.26 -6.96
C ALA A 200 13.85 8.73 -5.71
N GLN A 201 13.55 9.32 -4.54
CA GLN A 201 14.13 8.89 -3.26
C GLN A 201 13.64 7.51 -2.82
N ASN A 202 12.42 7.14 -3.19
CA ASN A 202 11.79 5.87 -2.81
C ASN A 202 11.95 4.77 -3.88
N LEU A 203 12.45 5.10 -5.07
CA LEU A 203 12.49 4.16 -6.19
C LEU A 203 13.35 2.92 -5.91
N GLY A 204 14.50 3.09 -5.25
CA GLY A 204 15.35 1.97 -4.85
C GLY A 204 14.66 1.01 -3.88
N ASP A 205 13.93 1.54 -2.90
CA ASP A 205 13.13 0.74 -1.95
C ASP A 205 11.98 -0.01 -2.64
N LEU A 206 11.27 0.67 -3.55
CA LEU A 206 10.22 0.03 -4.35
C LEU A 206 10.79 -1.06 -5.26
N ALA A 207 11.95 -0.83 -5.88
CA ALA A 207 12.62 -1.82 -6.71
C ALA A 207 13.00 -3.05 -5.89
N GLU A 208 13.63 -2.86 -4.74
CA GLU A 208 13.99 -3.96 -3.84
C GLU A 208 12.77 -4.74 -3.33
N ALA A 209 11.73 -4.04 -2.87
CA ALA A 209 10.49 -4.66 -2.42
C ALA A 209 9.84 -5.47 -3.57
N SER A 210 9.76 -4.91 -4.77
CA SER A 210 9.16 -5.58 -5.93
C SER A 210 9.91 -6.87 -6.31
N PHE A 211 11.24 -6.87 -6.18
CA PHE A 211 12.04 -8.08 -6.41
C PHE A 211 11.75 -9.15 -5.36
N ARG A 212 11.63 -8.77 -4.08
CA ARG A 212 11.30 -9.72 -2.98
C ARG A 212 9.97 -10.42 -3.24
N PHE A 213 8.96 -9.67 -3.67
CA PHE A 213 7.63 -10.20 -4.01
C PHE A 213 7.67 -11.24 -5.13
N ILE A 214 8.29 -10.91 -6.26
CA ILE A 214 8.41 -11.87 -7.38
C ILE A 214 9.26 -13.08 -6.99
N HIS A 215 10.36 -12.86 -6.27
CA HIS A 215 11.24 -13.95 -5.87
C HIS A 215 10.53 -14.96 -4.97
N GLU A 216 9.67 -14.48 -4.06
CA GLU A 216 8.84 -15.36 -3.24
C GLU A 216 7.83 -16.14 -4.09
N GLY A 217 7.23 -15.50 -5.11
CA GLY A 217 6.41 -16.20 -6.11
C GLY A 217 7.13 -17.35 -6.81
N GLN A 218 8.41 -17.18 -7.14
CA GLN A 218 9.21 -18.22 -7.79
C GLN A 218 9.50 -19.41 -6.88
N LYS A 219 9.81 -19.16 -5.61
CA LYS A 219 10.03 -20.22 -4.62
C LYS A 219 8.77 -21.07 -4.45
N ASN A 220 7.61 -20.42 -4.33
CA ASN A 220 6.32 -21.10 -4.19
C ASN A 220 6.02 -21.99 -5.39
N LEU A 221 6.25 -21.51 -6.61
CA LEU A 221 6.11 -22.32 -7.84
C LEU A 221 7.04 -23.55 -7.82
N THR A 222 8.27 -23.38 -7.34
CA THR A 222 9.24 -24.49 -7.27
C THR A 222 8.82 -25.53 -6.23
N GLU A 223 8.32 -25.11 -5.07
CA GLU A 223 7.79 -26.01 -4.03
C GLU A 223 6.56 -26.79 -4.52
N ASP A 224 5.63 -26.12 -5.19
CA ASP A 224 4.40 -26.75 -5.70
C ASP A 224 4.73 -27.79 -6.79
N LEU A 225 5.73 -27.53 -7.63
CA LEU A 225 6.23 -28.48 -8.63
C LEU A 225 6.92 -29.71 -8.00
N LEU A 226 7.67 -29.52 -6.91
CA LEU A 226 8.34 -30.63 -6.21
C LEU A 226 7.38 -31.47 -5.35
N GLY A 227 6.21 -30.93 -4.99
CA GLY A 227 5.16 -31.60 -4.22
C GLY A 227 4.10 -32.34 -5.06
N GLY A 228 4.11 -32.17 -6.39
CA GLY A 228 3.20 -32.80 -7.35
C GLY A 228 3.67 -34.16 -7.87
N SER A 229 2.72 -35.03 -8.26
CA SER A 229 3.00 -36.40 -8.72
C SER A 229 3.43 -36.45 -10.20
N ILE A 230 4.74 -36.33 -10.45
CA ILE A 230 5.68 -36.94 -11.44
C ILE A 230 5.25 -37.25 -12.91
N ILE A 231 3.97 -37.33 -13.31
CA ILE A 231 3.66 -38.05 -14.58
C ILE A 231 3.37 -37.13 -15.80
N THR A 232 3.34 -35.79 -15.64
CA THR A 232 3.04 -34.86 -16.77
C THR A 232 3.87 -33.55 -16.82
N GLU A 233 4.99 -33.46 -16.10
CA GLU A 233 5.52 -32.17 -15.62
C GLU A 233 6.67 -31.52 -16.42
N MET A 234 7.26 -32.19 -17.42
CA MET A 234 8.48 -31.69 -18.09
C MET A 234 8.24 -30.43 -18.96
N ASP A 235 7.12 -30.35 -19.69
CA ASP A 235 6.77 -29.19 -20.53
C ASP A 235 6.15 -28.04 -19.69
N ASP A 236 5.43 -28.37 -18.62
CA ASP A 236 4.80 -27.39 -17.72
C ASP A 236 5.81 -26.71 -16.78
N SER A 237 6.85 -27.43 -16.34
CA SER A 237 7.94 -26.87 -15.54
C SER A 237 8.78 -25.86 -16.33
N GLU A 238 9.18 -26.20 -17.57
CA GLU A 238 9.93 -25.26 -18.44
C GLU A 238 9.10 -24.03 -18.79
N ARG A 239 7.80 -24.20 -19.02
CA ARG A 239 6.85 -23.11 -19.25
C ARG A 239 6.71 -22.20 -18.04
N GLY A 240 6.60 -22.76 -16.83
CA GLY A 240 6.53 -22.02 -15.57
C GLY A 240 7.79 -21.16 -15.34
N GLU A 241 8.98 -21.74 -15.52
CA GLU A 241 10.22 -20.97 -15.41
C GLU A 241 10.33 -19.87 -16.48
N ARG A 242 9.87 -20.13 -17.70
CA ARG A 242 9.89 -19.13 -18.79
C ARG A 242 9.00 -17.94 -18.47
N LEU A 243 7.80 -18.17 -17.93
CA LEU A 243 6.88 -17.13 -17.48
C LEU A 243 7.51 -16.32 -16.33
N ALA A 244 8.07 -16.99 -15.33
CA ALA A 244 8.73 -16.33 -14.21
C ALA A 244 9.92 -15.45 -14.67
N ARG A 245 10.70 -15.91 -15.66
CA ARG A 245 11.77 -15.11 -16.28
C ARG A 245 11.24 -13.89 -17.04
N GLN A 246 10.08 -14.00 -17.69
CA GLN A 246 9.42 -12.90 -18.38
C GLN A 246 8.89 -11.85 -17.40
N GLU A 247 8.33 -12.28 -16.28
CA GLU A 247 7.81 -11.39 -15.23
C GLU A 247 8.91 -10.54 -14.60
N ILE A 248 10.06 -11.13 -14.27
CA ILE A 248 11.23 -10.35 -13.82
C ILE A 248 11.67 -9.36 -14.91
N LYS A 249 11.60 -9.73 -16.20
CA LYS A 249 11.98 -8.80 -17.30
C LYS A 249 11.02 -7.62 -17.36
N ALA A 250 9.72 -7.87 -17.29
CA ALA A 250 8.71 -6.82 -17.29
C ALA A 250 8.85 -5.89 -16.07
N LEU A 251 9.10 -6.47 -14.89
CA LEU A 251 9.38 -5.73 -13.66
C LEU A 251 10.60 -4.80 -13.84
N GLN A 252 11.73 -5.36 -14.28
CA GLN A 252 12.95 -4.60 -14.50
C GLN A 252 12.77 -3.49 -15.54
N GLN A 253 12.11 -3.79 -16.66
CA GLN A 253 11.85 -2.78 -17.70
C GLN A 253 11.01 -1.62 -17.15
N THR A 254 9.97 -1.93 -16.36
CA THR A 254 9.13 -0.89 -15.74
C THR A 254 9.98 0.03 -14.85
N VAL A 255 10.84 -0.52 -13.99
CA VAL A 255 11.70 0.28 -13.11
C VAL A 255 12.72 1.10 -13.90
N ILE A 256 13.28 0.54 -14.99
CA ILE A 256 14.19 1.26 -15.90
C ILE A 256 13.48 2.44 -16.55
N ASP A 257 12.26 2.24 -17.08
CA ASP A 257 11.50 3.30 -17.73
C ASP A 257 11.20 4.44 -16.75
N ILE A 258 10.84 4.11 -15.51
CA ILE A 258 10.65 5.09 -14.43
C ILE A 258 11.94 5.86 -14.15
N PHE A 259 13.06 5.14 -13.99
CA PHE A 259 14.37 5.72 -13.69
C PHE A 259 14.81 6.70 -14.78
N VAL A 260 14.76 6.29 -16.05
CA VAL A 260 15.14 7.14 -17.19
C VAL A 260 14.28 8.39 -17.25
N ASN A 261 12.96 8.26 -17.10
CA ASN A 261 12.04 9.39 -17.06
C ASN A 261 12.36 10.39 -15.94
N LEU A 262 12.77 9.92 -14.75
CA LEU A 262 13.18 10.79 -13.65
C LEU A 262 14.52 11.48 -13.92
N CYS A 263 15.46 10.80 -14.60
CA CYS A 263 16.74 11.38 -14.99
C CYS A 263 16.61 12.45 -16.10
N ASP A 264 15.65 12.29 -17.00
CA ASP A 264 15.35 13.24 -18.08
C ASP A 264 14.50 14.45 -17.61
N SER A 265 14.13 14.49 -16.33
CA SER A 265 13.38 15.58 -15.71
C SER A 265 14.30 16.76 -15.30
N ASP A 266 14.00 17.45 -14.19
CA ASP A 266 14.84 18.54 -13.70
C ASP A 266 16.12 18.03 -13.03
N ASN A 267 17.18 18.85 -13.03
CA ASN A 267 18.46 18.52 -12.36
C ASN A 267 18.27 18.11 -10.90
N ASN A 268 17.36 18.76 -10.16
CA ASN A 268 17.08 18.41 -8.77
C ASN A 268 16.47 17.00 -8.63
N VAL A 269 15.60 16.60 -9.56
CA VAL A 269 15.01 15.25 -9.60
C VAL A 269 16.11 14.24 -9.92
N LYS A 270 16.93 14.52 -10.95
CA LYS A 270 18.07 13.68 -11.33
C LYS A 270 19.02 13.47 -10.14
N HIS A 271 19.44 14.54 -9.45
CA HIS A 271 20.29 14.43 -8.26
C HIS A 271 19.64 13.59 -7.15
N SER A 272 18.33 13.69 -6.99
CA SER A 272 17.61 12.91 -5.98
C SER A 272 17.50 11.42 -6.30
N VAL A 273 17.53 11.03 -7.58
CA VAL A 273 17.65 9.61 -7.97
C VAL A 273 19.06 9.09 -7.66
N VAL A 274 20.07 9.94 -7.85
CA VAL A 274 21.49 9.63 -7.68
C VAL A 274 21.92 9.65 -6.20
N THR A 275 20.98 9.90 -5.27
CA THR A 275 21.27 9.75 -3.84
C THR A 275 21.78 8.33 -3.57
N SER A 276 22.91 8.21 -2.85
CA SER A 276 23.64 6.94 -2.68
C SER A 276 22.73 5.78 -2.24
N GLN A 277 21.81 6.01 -1.30
CA GLN A 277 20.94 4.94 -0.78
C GLN A 277 19.98 4.36 -1.82
N SER A 278 19.36 5.20 -2.66
CA SER A 278 18.43 4.74 -3.71
C SER A 278 19.21 4.11 -4.86
N LEU A 279 20.32 4.74 -5.23
CA LEU A 279 21.20 4.31 -6.32
C LEU A 279 21.83 2.93 -6.05
N VAL A 280 22.34 2.67 -4.85
CA VAL A 280 22.90 1.36 -4.47
C VAL A 280 21.86 0.25 -4.61
N LYS A 281 20.63 0.48 -4.13
CA LYS A 281 19.53 -0.48 -4.26
C LYS A 281 19.16 -0.72 -5.72
N LEU A 282 19.14 0.32 -6.55
CA LEU A 282 18.89 0.21 -7.99
C LEU A 282 20.01 -0.55 -8.71
N CYS A 283 21.27 -0.27 -8.38
CA CYS A 283 22.42 -1.02 -8.90
C CYS A 283 22.29 -2.51 -8.57
N HIS A 284 22.02 -2.87 -7.31
CA HIS A 284 21.78 -4.25 -6.93
C HIS A 284 20.58 -4.85 -7.65
N PHE A 285 19.48 -4.11 -7.79
CA PHE A 285 18.28 -4.57 -8.48
C PHE A 285 18.54 -4.90 -9.96
N PHE A 286 19.35 -4.09 -10.64
CA PHE A 286 19.73 -4.32 -12.03
C PHE A 286 20.78 -5.43 -12.18
N ASP A 287 21.78 -5.49 -11.29
CA ASP A 287 22.90 -6.44 -11.35
C ASP A 287 22.52 -7.90 -11.00
N ARG A 288 21.38 -8.12 -10.30
CA ARG A 288 20.86 -9.46 -9.95
C ARG A 288 20.63 -10.42 -11.12
N ARG A 289 20.82 -9.98 -12.38
CA ARG A 289 21.06 -10.88 -13.52
C ARG A 289 22.49 -10.74 -14.03
N LYS A 290 23.37 -11.65 -13.55
CA LYS A 290 24.71 -11.94 -14.10
C LYS A 290 24.76 -11.69 -15.62
N GLY A 291 25.46 -10.64 -16.04
CA GLY A 291 25.96 -10.53 -17.42
C GLY A 291 25.46 -9.38 -18.30
N ARG A 292 24.71 -8.40 -17.79
CA ARG A 292 24.57 -7.11 -18.52
C ARG A 292 25.10 -5.97 -17.66
N ASN A 293 26.12 -5.27 -18.16
CA ASN A 293 26.63 -4.05 -17.57
C ASN A 293 25.56 -2.95 -17.66
N TYR A 294 24.68 -2.88 -16.66
CA TYR A 294 23.75 -1.75 -16.52
C TYR A 294 24.47 -0.45 -16.17
N PHE A 295 25.79 -0.49 -15.92
CA PHE A 295 26.67 0.69 -15.93
C PHE A 295 26.50 1.55 -17.19
N HIS A 296 26.19 0.96 -18.35
CA HIS A 296 25.89 1.73 -19.56
C HIS A 296 24.57 2.50 -19.48
N LEU A 297 23.58 2.01 -18.72
CA LEU A 297 22.31 2.72 -18.48
C LEU A 297 22.60 4.01 -17.70
N PHE A 298 23.36 3.90 -16.61
CA PHE A 298 23.78 5.04 -15.79
C PHE A 298 24.65 6.02 -16.59
N SER A 299 25.63 5.51 -17.34
CA SER A 299 26.46 6.35 -18.22
C SER A 299 25.65 7.04 -19.31
N GLY A 300 24.62 6.37 -19.86
CA GLY A 300 23.73 6.91 -20.89
C GLY A 300 22.87 8.07 -20.41
N VAL A 301 22.50 8.11 -19.12
CA VAL A 301 21.80 9.25 -18.49
C VAL A 301 22.77 10.24 -17.81
N GLY A 302 24.08 10.10 -18.05
CA GLY A 302 25.11 11.00 -17.54
C GLY A 302 25.38 10.87 -16.04
N ILE A 303 25.24 9.66 -15.49
CA ILE A 303 25.66 9.29 -14.12
C ILE A 303 26.95 8.48 -14.26
N GLN A 304 28.06 9.01 -13.75
CA GLN A 304 29.32 8.27 -13.61
C GLN A 304 29.35 7.60 -12.25
N LEU A 305 29.17 6.28 -12.23
CA LEU A 305 29.33 5.47 -11.02
C LEU A 305 30.81 5.12 -10.86
N THR A 306 31.38 5.39 -9.68
CA THR A 306 32.67 4.82 -9.28
C THR A 306 32.44 3.53 -8.50
N GLU A 307 33.41 2.60 -8.48
CA GLU A 307 33.30 1.36 -7.68
C GLU A 307 33.06 1.63 -6.18
N ASN A 308 33.42 2.82 -5.69
CA ASN A 308 33.19 3.25 -4.32
C ASN A 308 31.74 3.68 -4.03
N ASP A 309 30.93 3.99 -5.06
CA ASP A 309 29.53 4.41 -4.91
C ASP A 309 28.57 3.22 -4.75
N VAL A 310 29.07 1.99 -4.93
CA VAL A 310 28.29 0.74 -4.98
C VAL A 310 28.71 -0.25 -3.86
N GLN A 311 29.73 0.10 -3.05
CA GLN A 311 30.13 -0.64 -1.85
C GLN A 311 29.33 -0.20 -0.62
#